data_AF-A0A2V9M770-F1
#
_entry.id   AF-A0A2V9M770-F1
#
_cell.length_a   1.000
_cell.length_b   1.000
_cell.length_c   1.000
_cell.angle_alpha   90.00
_cell.angle_beta   90.00
_cell.angle_gamma   90.00
#
_symmetry.space_group_name_H-M   'P 1'
#
loop_
_entity.id
_entity.type
_entity.pdbx_description
1 polymer ?
#
loop_
_entity_poly.entity_id
_entity_poly.type
_entity_poly.pdbx_seq_one_letter_code
_entity_poly.pdbx_strand_id
1 'polypeptide(L)' 'MKKEYDFSKGERGKFYFPDIELNIPVYLDSDVASVVQQYAKRRKTNIGVLVNEWLRRDIESMNQSRKLKVR' A
#
# COMPACT_ATOMS: atom_id res chain seq x y z
N MET A 1 -3.93 -15.30 25.60
CA MET A 1 -5.13 -14.44 25.82
C MET A 1 -5.42 -14.39 27.32
N LYS A 2 -5.87 -13.23 27.86
CA LYS A 2 -6.23 -13.13 29.30
C LYS A 2 -7.62 -13.74 29.55
N LYS A 3 -7.87 -14.19 30.79
CA LYS A 3 -9.18 -14.70 31.23
C LYS A 3 -10.26 -13.60 31.27
N GLU A 4 -9.88 -12.38 31.64
CA GLU A 4 -10.78 -11.24 31.74
C GLU A 4 -10.10 -9.94 31.29
N TYR A 5 -10.92 -9.01 30.81
CA TYR A 5 -10.52 -7.67 30.36
C TYR A 5 -11.47 -6.64 30.96
N ASP A 6 -10.91 -5.55 31.49
CA ASP A 6 -11.67 -4.43 32.03
C ASP A 6 -12.04 -3.46 30.90
N PHE A 7 -13.34 -3.29 30.67
CA PHE A 7 -13.92 -2.37 29.69
C PHE A 7 -14.64 -1.18 30.36
N SER A 8 -14.42 -0.92 31.65
CA SER A 8 -15.08 0.17 32.40
C SER A 8 -14.88 1.57 31.79
N LYS A 9 -13.81 1.76 31.01
CA LYS A 9 -13.50 3.00 30.26
C LYS A 9 -13.81 2.89 28.75
N GLY A 10 -14.53 1.86 28.35
CA GLY A 10 -14.88 1.62 26.95
C GLY A 10 -15.91 2.62 26.44
N GLU A 11 -15.64 3.23 25.30
CA GLU A 11 -16.58 4.10 24.58
C GLU A 11 -17.14 3.34 23.38
N ARG A 12 -18.48 3.21 23.30
CA ARG A 12 -19.13 2.56 22.17
C ARG A 12 -18.91 3.38 20.90
N GLY A 13 -18.45 2.73 19.83
CA GLY A 13 -18.24 3.40 18.54
C GLY A 13 -17.00 4.29 18.45
N LYS A 14 -16.08 4.26 19.44
CA LYS A 14 -14.85 5.08 19.47
C LYS A 14 -14.03 5.05 18.18
N PHE A 15 -14.03 3.91 17.49
CA PHE A 15 -13.29 3.69 16.24
C PHE A 15 -14.20 3.52 15.01
N TYR A 16 -15.52 3.66 15.18
CA TYR A 16 -16.47 3.56 14.08
C TYR A 16 -16.68 4.94 13.48
N PHE A 17 -16.34 5.07 12.21
CA PHE A 17 -16.49 6.29 11.44
C PHE A 17 -17.19 5.90 10.14
N PRO A 18 -18.44 6.36 9.91
CA PRO A 18 -19.25 5.87 8.79
C PRO A 18 -18.62 6.13 7.42
N ASP A 19 -17.87 7.23 7.27
CA ASP A 19 -17.26 7.65 6.01
C ASP A 19 -15.72 7.52 6.02
N ILE A 20 -15.18 6.56 6.79
CA ILE A 20 -13.72 6.41 6.86
C ILE A 20 -13.14 5.82 5.57
N GLU A 21 -12.20 6.54 4.99
CA GLU A 21 -11.31 6.00 3.97
C GLU A 21 -10.15 5.28 4.64
N LEU A 22 -10.13 3.95 4.53
CA LEU A 22 -9.05 3.12 5.03
C LEU A 22 -7.93 3.03 3.99
N ASN A 23 -6.82 3.72 4.24
CA ASN A 23 -5.59 3.55 3.48
C ASN A 23 -4.83 2.32 3.97
N ILE A 24 -5.24 1.15 3.49
CA ILE A 24 -4.64 -0.14 3.87
C ILE A 24 -3.27 -0.27 3.18
N PRO A 25 -2.18 -0.57 3.93
CA PRO A 25 -0.89 -0.78 3.33
C PRO A 25 -0.88 -2.03 2.44
N VAL A 26 -0.24 -1.92 1.27
CA VAL A 26 0.05 -3.07 0.41
C VAL A 26 1.40 -3.64 0.81
N TYR A 27 1.43 -4.89 1.24
CA TYR A 27 2.67 -5.58 1.55
C TYR A 27 3.32 -6.09 0.26
N LEU A 28 4.63 -5.92 0.18
CA LEU A 28 5.45 -6.53 -0.86
C LEU A 28 5.95 -7.89 -0.37
N ASP A 29 6.03 -8.85 -1.29
CA ASP A 29 6.74 -10.10 -1.02
C ASP A 29 8.21 -9.82 -0.68
N SER A 30 8.78 -10.70 0.14
CA SER A 30 10.10 -10.47 0.77
C SER A 30 11.24 -10.27 -0.24
N ASP A 31 11.20 -10.96 -1.37
CA ASP A 31 12.13 -10.83 -2.48
C ASP A 31 11.98 -9.48 -3.19
N VAL A 32 10.74 -9.09 -3.49
CA VAL A 32 10.42 -7.78 -4.10
C VAL A 32 10.85 -6.64 -3.18
N ALA A 33 10.51 -6.71 -1.89
CA ALA A 33 10.88 -5.71 -0.89
C ALA A 33 12.40 -5.51 -0.83
N SER A 34 13.16 -6.60 -0.86
CA SER A 34 14.63 -6.58 -0.81
C SER A 34 15.23 -5.87 -2.03
N VAL A 35 14.68 -6.09 -3.23
CA VAL A 35 15.11 -5.40 -4.45
C VAL A 35 14.78 -3.91 -4.35
N VAL A 36 13.53 -3.57 -4.03
CA VAL A 36 13.08 -2.18 -3.94
C VAL A 36 13.92 -1.38 -2.93
N GLN A 37 14.21 -1.95 -1.76
CA GLN A 37 15.06 -1.33 -0.74
C GLN A 37 16.47 -1.02 -1.25
N GLN A 38 17.09 -1.97 -1.97
CA GLN A 38 18.42 -1.76 -2.54
C GLN A 38 18.42 -0.62 -3.57
N TYR A 39 17.41 -0.58 -4.44
CA TYR A 39 17.29 0.51 -5.42
C TYR A 39 17.01 1.86 -4.77
N ALA A 40 16.13 1.92 -3.79
CA ALA A 40 15.81 3.13 -3.04
C ALA A 40 17.07 3.70 -2.35
N LYS A 41 17.87 2.83 -1.72
CA LYS A 41 19.14 3.20 -1.10
C LYS A 41 20.14 3.77 -2.11
N ARG A 42 20.31 3.11 -3.27
CA ARG A 42 21.22 3.57 -4.34
C ARG A 42 20.79 4.92 -4.92
N ARG A 43 19.48 5.13 -5.12
CA ARG A 43 18.92 6.40 -5.61
C ARG A 43 18.76 7.49 -4.56
N LYS A 44 19.02 7.20 -3.27
CA LYS A 44 18.75 8.09 -2.14
C LYS A 44 17.30 8.62 -2.14
N THR A 45 16.35 7.74 -2.42
CA THR A 45 14.92 8.06 -2.46
C THR A 45 14.12 7.18 -1.50
N ASN A 46 12.87 7.54 -1.26
CA ASN A 46 11.95 6.76 -0.44
C ASN A 46 11.39 5.57 -1.25
N ILE A 47 11.22 4.42 -0.59
CA ILE A 47 10.63 3.19 -1.16
C ILE A 47 9.27 3.46 -1.79
N GLY A 48 8.38 4.19 -1.11
CA GLY A 48 7.06 4.51 -1.61
C GLY A 48 7.09 5.35 -2.88
N VAL A 49 8.03 6.29 -2.99
CA VAL A 49 8.22 7.10 -4.22
C VAL A 49 8.64 6.20 -5.37
N LEU A 50 9.60 5.31 -5.14
CA LEU A 50 10.12 4.39 -6.15
C LEU A 50 9.07 3.39 -6.64
N VAL A 51 8.32 2.76 -5.72
CA VAL A 51 7.26 1.81 -6.06
C VAL A 51 6.16 2.48 -6.84
N ASN A 52 5.73 3.68 -6.43
CA ASN A 52 4.72 4.43 -7.18
C ASN A 52 5.21 4.83 -8.58
N GLU A 53 6.47 5.22 -8.74
CA GLU A 53 7.07 5.51 -10.05
C GLU A 53 7.01 4.29 -10.97
N TRP A 54 7.37 3.11 -10.47
CA TRP A 54 7.34 1.86 -11.24
C TRP A 54 5.92 1.45 -11.61
N LEU A 55 4.99 1.47 -10.66
CA LEU A 55 3.60 1.10 -10.90
C LEU A 55 2.93 2.03 -11.92
N ARG A 56 3.18 3.34 -11.86
CA ARG A 56 2.61 4.28 -12.85
C ARG A 56 3.08 3.98 -14.27
N ARG A 57 4.37 3.69 -14.46
CA ARG A 57 4.92 3.31 -15.77
C ARG A 57 4.29 2.04 -16.33
N ASP A 58 4.06 1.06 -15.46
CA ASP A 58 3.42 -0.20 -15.85
C ASP A 58 1.95 0.01 -16.26
N ILE A 59 1.19 0.76 -15.44
CA ILE A 59 -0.19 1.14 -15.75
C ILE A 59 -0.30 1.91 -17.08
N GLU A 60 0.61 2.85 -17.34
CA GLU A 60 0.67 3.57 -18.62
C GLU A 60 0.90 2.62 -19.80
N SER A 61 1.84 1.68 -19.66
CA SER A 61 2.18 0.69 -20.70
C SER A 61 1.00 -0.25 -21.00
N MET A 62 0.28 -0.68 -19.96
CA MET A 62 -0.94 -1.47 -20.10
C MET A 62 -2.04 -0.71 -20.86
N ASN A 63 -2.23 0.57 -20.52
CA ASN A 63 -3.23 1.42 -21.17
C ASN A 63 -2.91 1.68 -22.66
N GLN A 64 -1.64 1.86 -23.01
CA GLN A 64 -1.21 2.00 -24.41
C GLN A 64 -1.49 0.72 -25.22
N SER A 65 -1.14 -0.44 -24.67
CA SER A 65 -1.38 -1.74 -25.30
C SER A 65 -2.88 -2.01 -25.53
N ARG A 66 -3.73 -1.56 -24.60
CA ARG A 66 -5.19 -1.67 -24.73
C ARG A 66 -5.74 -0.78 -25.84
N LYS A 67 -5.21 0.44 -26.03
CA LYS A 67 -5.61 1.34 -27.13
C LYS A 67 -5.25 0.79 -28.51
N LEU A 68 -4.16 0.03 -28.62
CA LEU A 68 -3.72 -0.58 -29.88
C LEU A 68 -4.58 -1.79 -30.30
N LYS A 69 -5.15 -2.53 -29.33
CA LYS A 69 -6.02 -3.69 -29.61
C LYS A 69 -7.47 -3.34 -29.97
N VAL A 70 -7.88 -2.09 -29.77
CA VAL A 70 -9.25 -1.60 -30.03
C VAL A 70 -9.34 -0.90 -31.39
N ARG A 71 -8.22 -0.72 -32.08
CA ARG A 71 -8.15 -0.28 -33.49
C ARG A 71 -8.00 -1.49 -34.40
#